data_AF-A0A1Y4TN46-F1
#
_entry.id   AF-A0A1Y4TN46-F1
#
_cell.length_a   1.000
_cell.length_b   1.000
_cell.length_c   1.000
_cell.angle_alpha   90.00
_cell.angle_beta   90.00
_cell.angle_gamma   90.00
#
_symmetry.space_group_name_H-M   'P 1'
#
loop_
_entity.id
_entity.type
_entity.pdbx_description
1 polymer ?
#
loop_
_entity_poly.entity_id
_entity_poly.type
_entity_poly.pdbx_seq_one_letter_code
_entity_poly.pdbx_strand_id
1 'polypeptide(L)'
;MYDYTGQKCAVCQKAFEQGDDIVVCPECGAPYHRDCYEKAGHCLFEDRHAPDFEWKPAPPPEEQHFHRPRREPTGVCPACGAQNPAEALFCRSCGAPMHETEPEQSGQHSAAGPRYQAAGPARPQQTEAQQEQTYVQMEFPVQPDEKLDGIEARYWAAYVGNNAPIYLLNFKRMEVSGQKTGMSISALLFGPLYFFYRRVWGAAVAFGALSLLLSAPSVLLMLQIAGHPLFAWMDPNVLQILSNVAAGLRAAMMLSCGLFGTYFYRREAGRRIRRLLDGCPPQTEVREQTLAAAGGPSLVALILALGAVVALAMLEFFMLMSSPSVGTLLSWLGISGTML
;
A
#
# COMPACT_ATOMS: atom_id res chain seq x y z
N MET A 1 -36.61 -38.83 -33.21
CA MET A 1 -35.98 -38.12 -34.34
C MET A 1 -35.05 -37.11 -33.70
N TYR A 2 -33.74 -37.25 -33.88
CA TYR A 2 -32.78 -36.29 -33.32
C TYR A 2 -32.96 -34.96 -34.05
N ASP A 3 -33.14 -33.88 -33.31
CA ASP A 3 -33.23 -32.52 -33.86
C ASP A 3 -31.83 -31.94 -33.93
N TYR A 4 -31.33 -31.74 -35.16
CA TYR A 4 -30.01 -31.17 -35.43
C TYR A 4 -30.08 -29.67 -35.76
N THR A 5 -31.26 -29.05 -35.62
CA THR A 5 -31.47 -27.62 -35.86
C THR A 5 -30.47 -26.79 -35.05
N GLY A 6 -29.76 -25.87 -35.71
CA GLY A 6 -28.72 -25.04 -35.10
C GLY A 6 -27.33 -25.66 -35.02
N GLN A 7 -27.17 -26.97 -35.26
CA GLN A 7 -25.85 -27.61 -35.40
C GLN A 7 -25.25 -27.29 -36.77
N LYS A 8 -23.91 -27.32 -36.88
CA LYS A 8 -23.22 -27.00 -38.14
C LYS A 8 -22.87 -28.25 -38.93
N CYS A 9 -23.13 -28.22 -40.24
CA CYS A 9 -22.67 -29.24 -41.17
C CYS A 9 -21.13 -29.24 -41.24
N ALA A 10 -20.48 -30.39 -41.06
CA ALA A 10 -19.02 -30.47 -41.04
C ALA A 10 -18.35 -30.11 -42.38
N VAL A 11 -19.06 -30.24 -43.50
CA VAL A 11 -18.55 -29.90 -44.84
C VAL A 11 -18.69 -28.40 -45.15
N CYS A 12 -19.90 -27.84 -45.03
CA CYS A 12 -20.17 -26.45 -45.45
C CYS A 12 -20.16 -25.43 -44.31
N GLN A 13 -20.09 -25.90 -43.05
CA GLN A 13 -20.09 -25.10 -41.82
C GLN A 13 -21.34 -24.22 -41.60
N LYS A 14 -22.39 -24.41 -42.39
CA LYS A 14 -23.70 -23.75 -42.21
C LYS A 14 -24.52 -24.50 -41.17
N ALA A 15 -25.26 -23.74 -40.35
CA ALA A 15 -26.19 -24.31 -39.38
C ALA A 15 -27.38 -24.97 -40.09
N PHE A 16 -27.87 -26.09 -39.57
CA PHE A 16 -29.08 -26.74 -40.04
C PHE A 16 -30.31 -25.92 -39.65
N GLU A 17 -31.19 -25.68 -40.61
CA GLU A 17 -32.47 -25.01 -40.41
C GLU A 17 -33.62 -26.02 -40.33
N GLN A 18 -34.76 -25.59 -39.78
CA GLN A 18 -35.95 -26.42 -39.62
C GLN A 18 -36.53 -26.76 -41.02
N GLY A 19 -36.28 -27.98 -41.49
CA GLY A 19 -36.71 -28.46 -42.82
C GLY A 19 -35.56 -28.87 -43.76
N ASP A 20 -34.30 -28.71 -43.34
CA ASP A 20 -33.15 -29.22 -44.09
C ASP A 20 -33.15 -30.75 -44.20
N ASP A 21 -32.74 -31.28 -45.36
CA ASP A 21 -32.54 -32.71 -45.57
C ASP A 21 -31.17 -33.14 -45.04
N ILE A 22 -31.19 -33.80 -43.88
CA ILE A 22 -30.01 -34.15 -43.10
C ILE A 22 -29.70 -35.64 -43.24
N VAL A 23 -28.46 -35.94 -43.61
CA VAL A 23 -27.89 -37.29 -43.64
C VAL A 23 -26.90 -37.42 -42.48
N VAL A 24 -27.00 -38.52 -41.73
CA VAL A 24 -26.11 -38.81 -40.59
C VAL A 24 -25.21 -39.97 -40.96
N CYS A 25 -23.90 -39.83 -40.70
CA CYS A 25 -22.94 -40.91 -40.92
C CYS A 25 -23.24 -42.10 -39.98
N PRO A 26 -23.34 -43.35 -40.48
CA PRO A 26 -23.67 -44.50 -39.66
C PRO A 26 -22.54 -44.93 -38.71
N GLU A 27 -21.29 -44.52 -38.96
CA GLU A 27 -20.15 -44.90 -38.12
C GLU A 27 -19.88 -43.91 -36.99
N CYS A 28 -19.81 -42.61 -37.29
CA CYS A 28 -19.47 -41.60 -36.27
C CYS A 28 -20.66 -40.74 -35.79
N GLY A 29 -21.84 -40.85 -36.41
CA GLY A 29 -23.03 -40.07 -36.00
C GLY A 29 -23.02 -38.60 -36.38
N ALA A 30 -22.05 -38.12 -37.19
CA ALA A 30 -21.99 -36.73 -37.61
C ALA A 30 -23.10 -36.36 -38.63
N PRO A 31 -23.82 -35.23 -38.45
CA PRO A 31 -24.85 -34.76 -39.37
C PRO A 31 -24.29 -33.90 -40.52
N TYR A 32 -24.84 -34.09 -41.72
CA TYR A 32 -24.49 -33.39 -42.96
C TYR A 32 -25.74 -33.00 -43.74
N HIS A 33 -25.68 -31.94 -44.57
CA HIS A 33 -26.70 -31.73 -45.61
C HIS A 33 -26.56 -32.83 -46.67
N ARG A 34 -27.67 -33.40 -47.17
CA ARG A 34 -27.64 -34.45 -48.20
C ARG A 34 -26.75 -34.09 -49.39
N ASP A 35 -26.94 -32.91 -49.95
CA ASP A 35 -26.13 -32.39 -51.07
C ASP A 35 -24.64 -32.27 -50.73
N CYS A 36 -24.31 -31.96 -49.48
CA CYS A 36 -22.91 -31.84 -49.04
C CYS A 36 -22.26 -33.21 -48.87
N TYR A 37 -23.00 -34.19 -48.37
CA TYR A 37 -22.53 -35.57 -48.22
C TYR A 37 -22.34 -36.24 -49.59
N GLU A 38 -23.28 -36.05 -50.53
CA GLU A 38 -23.19 -36.57 -51.89
C GLU A 38 -22.03 -35.95 -52.67
N LYS A 39 -21.76 -34.65 -52.50
CA LYS A 39 -20.60 -33.98 -53.11
C LYS A 39 -19.27 -34.43 -52.51
N ALA A 40 -19.23 -34.69 -51.20
CA ALA A 40 -18.03 -35.21 -50.55
C ALA A 40 -17.78 -36.68 -50.92
N GLY A 41 -18.84 -37.47 -51.12
CA GLY A 41 -18.79 -38.90 -51.47
C GLY A 41 -18.36 -39.83 -50.34
N HIS A 42 -17.89 -39.28 -49.22
CA HIS A 42 -17.46 -40.00 -48.02
C HIS A 42 -17.67 -39.12 -46.77
N CYS A 43 -17.52 -39.72 -45.59
CA CYS A 43 -17.56 -38.98 -44.33
C CYS A 43 -16.27 -38.16 -44.15
N LEU A 44 -16.37 -36.89 -43.76
CA LEU A 44 -15.18 -36.06 -43.52
C LEU A 44 -14.30 -36.57 -42.36
N PHE A 45 -14.89 -37.37 -41.46
CA PHE A 45 -14.21 -37.99 -40.34
C PHE A 45 -13.84 -39.46 -40.60
N GLU A 46 -13.78 -39.90 -41.86
CA GLU A 46 -13.45 -41.29 -42.23
C GLU A 46 -12.15 -41.78 -41.59
N ASP A 47 -11.10 -40.96 -41.58
CA ASP A 47 -9.81 -41.28 -40.93
C ASP A 47 -9.92 -41.47 -39.40
N ARG A 48 -11.03 -41.03 -38.81
CA ARG A 48 -11.30 -41.09 -37.37
C ARG A 48 -12.36 -42.13 -37.01
N HIS A 49 -12.79 -42.95 -37.96
CA HIS A 49 -13.67 -44.08 -37.70
C HIS A 49 -12.92 -45.18 -36.92
N ALA A 50 -12.75 -44.93 -35.63
CA ALA A 50 -12.24 -45.86 -34.63
C ALA A 50 -13.34 -46.14 -33.60
N PRO A 51 -13.28 -47.26 -32.85
CA PRO A 51 -14.33 -47.66 -31.91
C PRO A 51 -14.70 -46.60 -30.85
N ASP A 52 -13.78 -45.66 -30.59
CA ASP A 52 -13.90 -44.65 -29.54
C ASP A 52 -14.32 -43.26 -30.06
N PHE A 53 -14.58 -43.11 -31.36
CA PHE A 53 -14.94 -41.82 -31.95
C PHE A 53 -16.43 -41.70 -32.22
N GLU A 54 -17.10 -40.93 -31.37
CA GLU A 54 -18.48 -40.50 -31.56
C GLU A 54 -18.52 -38.97 -31.72
N TRP A 55 -19.21 -38.50 -32.76
CA TRP A 55 -19.40 -37.08 -33.00
C TRP A 55 -20.33 -36.49 -31.93
N LYS A 56 -19.91 -35.39 -31.30
CA LYS A 56 -20.67 -34.70 -30.25
C LYS A 56 -21.22 -33.37 -30.77
N PRO A 57 -22.51 -33.06 -30.55
CA PRO A 57 -23.09 -31.78 -30.94
C PRO A 57 -22.42 -30.63 -30.19
N ALA A 58 -22.25 -29.51 -30.87
CA ALA A 58 -21.81 -28.28 -30.22
C ALA A 58 -22.90 -27.82 -29.24
N PRO A 59 -22.55 -27.37 -28.02
CA PRO A 59 -23.54 -26.80 -27.11
C PRO A 59 -24.27 -25.64 -27.82
N PRO A 60 -25.61 -25.52 -27.67
CA PRO A 60 -26.38 -24.50 -28.36
C PRO A 60 -25.79 -23.11 -28.05
N PRO A 61 -25.86 -22.15 -29.01
CA PRO A 61 -25.45 -20.79 -28.74
C PRO A 61 -26.30 -20.27 -27.58
N GLU A 62 -25.67 -19.98 -26.44
CA GLU A 62 -26.32 -19.37 -25.28
C GLU A 62 -27.13 -18.16 -25.76
N GLU A 63 -28.44 -18.26 -25.57
CA GLU A 63 -29.34 -17.13 -25.66
C GLU A 63 -28.78 -15.99 -24.83
N GLN A 64 -28.94 -14.78 -25.36
CA GLN A 64 -28.43 -13.52 -24.87
C GLN A 64 -28.92 -13.24 -23.44
N HIS A 65 -28.30 -13.86 -22.45
CA HIS A 65 -28.33 -13.40 -21.09
C HIS A 65 -27.41 -12.18 -21.03
N PHE A 66 -28.05 -11.01 -21.01
CA PHE A 66 -27.50 -9.75 -20.55
C PHE A 66 -26.29 -9.96 -19.64
N HIS A 67 -25.12 -9.44 -20.05
CA HIS A 67 -23.93 -9.39 -19.22
C HIS A 67 -24.26 -8.75 -17.85
N ARG A 68 -24.67 -9.56 -16.88
CA ARG A 68 -24.32 -9.31 -15.49
C ARG A 68 -22.79 -9.40 -15.47
N PRO A 69 -22.06 -8.38 -14.98
CA PRO A 69 -20.61 -8.50 -14.89
C PRO A 69 -20.34 -9.78 -14.11
N ARG A 70 -19.53 -10.67 -14.74
CA ARG A 70 -18.97 -11.84 -14.09
C ARG A 70 -18.45 -11.34 -12.74
N ARG A 71 -19.12 -11.74 -11.65
CA ARG A 71 -18.58 -11.47 -10.32
C ARG A 71 -17.32 -12.30 -10.27
N GLU A 72 -16.19 -11.65 -10.55
CA GLU A 72 -14.88 -12.16 -10.14
C GLU A 72 -15.05 -12.57 -8.67
N PRO A 73 -14.59 -13.77 -8.27
CA PRO A 73 -14.62 -14.13 -6.86
C PRO A 73 -13.97 -12.98 -6.10
N THR A 74 -14.61 -12.48 -5.04
CA THR A 74 -14.12 -11.33 -4.27
C THR A 74 -13.83 -11.78 -2.84
N GLY A 75 -12.62 -11.49 -2.36
CA GLY A 75 -12.24 -11.65 -0.96
C GLY A 75 -12.51 -10.36 -0.18
N VAL A 76 -12.93 -10.49 1.07
CA VAL A 76 -13.09 -9.35 1.98
C VAL A 76 -11.80 -9.20 2.79
N CYS A 77 -11.24 -8.00 2.82
CA CYS A 77 -10.03 -7.73 3.58
C CYS A 77 -10.27 -7.94 5.07
N PRO A 78 -9.48 -8.78 5.77
CA PRO A 78 -9.67 -9.00 7.21
C PRO A 78 -9.32 -7.76 8.05
N ALA A 79 -8.47 -6.87 7.54
CA ALA A 79 -8.01 -5.69 8.27
C ALA A 79 -8.96 -4.49 8.17
N CYS A 80 -9.65 -4.28 7.04
CA CYS A 80 -10.49 -3.09 6.83
C CYS A 80 -11.87 -3.36 6.23
N GLY A 81 -12.21 -4.61 5.91
CA GLY A 81 -13.52 -4.99 5.36
C GLY A 81 -13.76 -4.63 3.89
N ALA A 82 -12.76 -4.08 3.19
CA ALA A 82 -12.92 -3.74 1.78
C ALA A 82 -13.04 -4.99 0.89
N GLN A 83 -13.91 -4.94 -0.12
CA GLN A 83 -14.00 -5.96 -1.16
C GLN A 83 -12.82 -5.83 -2.12
N ASN A 84 -12.12 -6.92 -2.32
CA ASN A 84 -11.00 -7.04 -3.25
C ASN A 84 -11.24 -8.26 -4.13
N PRO A 85 -10.65 -8.35 -5.33
CA PRO A 85 -10.64 -9.60 -6.09
C PRO A 85 -10.07 -10.73 -5.21
N ALA A 86 -10.56 -11.95 -5.36
CA ALA A 86 -10.14 -13.10 -4.56
C ALA A 86 -8.65 -13.43 -4.76
N GLU A 87 -8.10 -13.08 -5.92
CA GLU A 87 -6.69 -13.25 -6.25
C GLU A 87 -5.82 -12.07 -5.77
N ALA A 88 -6.44 -11.04 -5.18
CA ALA A 88 -5.69 -9.91 -4.65
C ALA A 88 -4.86 -10.38 -3.45
N LEU A 89 -3.53 -10.34 -3.58
CA LEU A 89 -2.61 -10.66 -2.46
C LEU A 89 -2.65 -9.58 -1.37
N PHE A 90 -2.93 -8.33 -1.76
CA PHE A 90 -3.06 -7.19 -0.86
C PHE A 90 -4.37 -6.44 -1.11
N CYS A 91 -4.93 -5.91 -0.04
CA CYS A 91 -6.10 -5.06 -0.09
C CYS A 91 -5.81 -3.78 -0.88
N ARG A 92 -6.59 -3.53 -1.93
CA ARG A 92 -6.52 -2.30 -2.74
C ARG A 92 -6.91 -1.04 -1.96
N SER A 93 -7.62 -1.20 -0.84
CA SER A 93 -8.09 -0.10 0.01
C SER A 93 -7.09 0.26 1.11
N CYS A 94 -6.59 -0.71 1.87
CA CYS A 94 -5.70 -0.46 3.02
C CYS A 94 -4.28 -1.04 2.89
N GLY A 95 -4.02 -1.87 1.88
CA GLY A 95 -2.71 -2.52 1.67
C GLY A 95 -2.43 -3.75 2.53
N ALA A 96 -3.36 -4.18 3.40
CA ALA A 96 -3.19 -5.39 4.21
C ALA A 96 -3.22 -6.67 3.37
N PRO A 97 -2.43 -7.71 3.71
CA PRO A 97 -2.47 -8.98 3.00
C PRO A 97 -3.85 -9.64 3.12
N MET A 98 -4.29 -10.32 2.06
CA MET A 98 -5.64 -10.92 1.98
C MET A 98 -5.67 -12.41 2.35
N HIS A 99 -4.51 -13.08 2.43
CA HIS A 99 -4.38 -14.49 2.83
C HIS A 99 -3.46 -14.60 4.04
N GLU A 100 -3.95 -15.18 5.14
CA GLU A 100 -3.14 -15.61 6.26
C GLU A 100 -2.51 -16.96 5.90
N THR A 101 -1.18 -17.06 6.03
CA THR A 101 -0.49 -18.35 5.98
C THR A 101 -0.76 -19.05 7.31
N GLU A 102 -1.51 -20.15 7.31
CA GLU A 102 -1.77 -20.93 8.53
C GLU A 102 -0.43 -21.40 9.14
N PRO A 103 -0.22 -21.23 10.46
CA PRO A 103 1.01 -21.64 11.12
C PRO A 103 0.93 -23.11 11.53
N GLU A 104 1.76 -23.98 10.94
CA GLU A 104 2.02 -25.29 11.55
C GLU A 104 2.70 -25.10 12.90
N GLN A 105 2.06 -25.64 13.93
CA GLN A 105 2.51 -25.62 15.32
C GLN A 105 3.73 -26.52 15.50
N SER A 106 4.92 -25.92 15.64
CA SER A 106 5.98 -26.54 16.45
C SER A 106 6.93 -25.48 17.02
N GLY A 107 7.07 -25.50 18.35
CA GLY A 107 8.24 -25.02 19.10
C GLY A 107 8.58 -23.54 19.03
N GLN A 108 8.25 -22.82 20.11
CA GLN A 108 8.82 -21.53 20.53
C GLN A 108 10.24 -21.27 19.97
N HIS A 109 10.36 -20.32 19.03
CA HIS A 109 11.45 -19.36 18.92
C HIS A 109 11.06 -18.22 17.96
N SER A 110 11.06 -16.99 18.50
CA SER A 110 11.15 -15.66 17.88
C SER A 110 10.91 -15.52 16.37
N ALA A 111 9.80 -14.88 15.99
CA ALA A 111 9.48 -14.48 14.62
C ALA A 111 10.41 -13.34 14.13
N ALA A 112 11.49 -13.73 13.47
CA ALA A 112 12.27 -12.87 12.59
C ALA A 112 11.54 -12.74 11.24
N GLY A 113 11.15 -11.51 10.88
CA GLY A 113 10.78 -11.17 9.50
C GLY A 113 11.97 -11.32 8.55
N PRO A 114 11.77 -11.24 7.22
CA PRO A 114 12.77 -11.56 6.21
C PRO A 114 14.05 -10.76 6.43
N ARG A 115 15.10 -11.46 6.87
CA ARG A 115 16.43 -10.90 7.10
C ARG A 115 17.13 -10.83 5.76
N TYR A 116 17.20 -9.64 5.18
CA TYR A 116 18.20 -9.35 4.14
C TYR A 116 19.58 -9.59 4.77
N GLN A 117 20.26 -10.62 4.27
CA GLN A 117 21.48 -11.14 4.86
C GLN A 117 22.65 -10.25 4.44
N ALA A 118 22.96 -9.24 5.25
CA ALA A 118 24.22 -8.52 5.20
C ALA A 118 25.28 -9.33 5.97
N ALA A 119 26.35 -9.71 5.28
CA ALA A 119 27.42 -10.54 5.81
C ALA A 119 28.29 -9.81 6.86
N GLY A 120 28.65 -10.54 7.93
CA GLY A 120 29.67 -10.23 8.94
C GLY A 120 30.29 -11.54 9.45
N PRO A 121 31.49 -11.54 10.08
CA PRO A 121 32.56 -12.49 9.72
C PRO A 121 32.61 -13.84 10.48
N ALA A 122 33.08 -14.86 9.72
CA ALA A 122 33.87 -16.07 10.07
C ALA A 122 33.30 -17.29 10.87
N ARG A 123 32.96 -18.34 10.09
CA ARG A 123 33.16 -19.83 10.22
C ARG A 123 32.54 -20.62 11.41
N PRO A 124 32.33 -21.97 11.31
CA PRO A 124 32.84 -22.92 10.30
C PRO A 124 31.80 -23.80 9.57
N GLN A 125 32.02 -23.91 8.25
CA GLN A 125 32.02 -25.12 7.41
C GLN A 125 31.10 -26.29 7.82
N GLN A 126 29.98 -26.44 7.10
CA GLN A 126 29.30 -27.70 6.81
C GLN A 126 28.41 -27.48 5.57
N THR A 127 28.95 -27.83 4.40
CA THR A 127 28.63 -29.04 3.60
C THR A 127 27.54 -28.73 2.57
N GLU A 128 27.97 -28.72 1.32
CA GLU A 128 27.16 -28.60 0.11
C GLU A 128 26.07 -29.67 0.05
N ALA A 129 24.81 -29.25 0.08
CA ALA A 129 23.70 -30.03 -0.47
C ALA A 129 22.50 -29.09 -0.72
N GLN A 130 22.39 -28.67 -1.99
CA GLN A 130 21.13 -28.38 -2.70
C GLN A 130 19.96 -27.85 -1.85
N GLN A 131 19.93 -26.52 -1.70
CA GLN A 131 18.67 -25.80 -1.53
C GLN A 131 18.48 -24.90 -2.76
N GLU A 132 17.98 -25.47 -3.84
CA GLU A 132 17.15 -24.70 -4.78
C GLU A 132 15.89 -24.30 -4.01
N GLN A 133 15.99 -23.21 -3.26
CA GLN A 133 14.82 -22.48 -2.82
C GLN A 133 14.20 -21.90 -4.09
N THR A 134 13.11 -22.51 -4.53
CA THR A 134 12.14 -21.91 -5.44
C THR A 134 11.63 -20.64 -4.76
N TYR A 135 12.39 -19.56 -4.92
CA TYR A 135 11.91 -18.20 -4.76
C TYR A 135 10.66 -18.11 -5.62
N VAL A 136 9.49 -18.01 -4.99
CA VAL A 136 8.36 -17.35 -5.65
C VAL A 136 8.90 -15.97 -5.98
N GLN A 137 9.24 -15.79 -7.24
CA GLN A 137 9.78 -14.56 -7.80
C GLN A 137 8.62 -13.57 -7.77
N MET A 138 8.42 -12.96 -6.60
CA MET A 138 7.50 -11.85 -6.40
C MET A 138 7.93 -10.78 -7.40
N GLU A 139 7.19 -10.63 -8.50
CA GLU A 139 7.43 -9.57 -9.48
C GLU A 139 7.21 -8.23 -8.78
N PHE A 140 8.30 -7.68 -8.28
CA PHE A 140 8.34 -6.33 -7.77
C PHE A 140 8.04 -5.40 -8.95
N PRO A 141 7.09 -4.46 -8.87
CA PRO A 141 6.75 -3.58 -9.99
C PRO A 141 7.89 -2.62 -10.40
N VAL A 142 9.01 -2.65 -9.67
CA VAL A 142 10.24 -1.89 -9.92
C VAL A 142 11.40 -2.87 -9.91
N GLN A 143 12.11 -3.00 -11.02
CA GLN A 143 13.26 -3.91 -11.08
C GLN A 143 14.44 -3.31 -10.28
N PRO A 144 15.29 -4.12 -9.61
CA PRO A 144 16.40 -3.59 -8.78
C PRO A 144 17.40 -2.71 -9.54
N ASP A 145 17.57 -2.95 -10.84
CA ASP A 145 18.42 -2.23 -11.78
C ASP A 145 17.72 -1.02 -12.43
N GLU A 146 16.40 -0.89 -12.27
CA GLU A 146 15.64 0.28 -12.74
C GLU A 146 16.15 1.55 -12.03
N LYS A 147 16.38 2.61 -12.80
CA LYS A 147 16.85 3.89 -12.26
C LYS A 147 15.67 4.79 -11.91
N LEU A 148 15.64 5.23 -10.65
CA LEU A 148 14.71 6.22 -10.11
C LEU A 148 15.50 7.47 -9.70
N ASP A 149 15.18 8.63 -10.28
CA ASP A 149 15.97 9.88 -10.09
C ASP A 149 17.47 9.74 -10.43
N GLY A 150 17.79 8.86 -11.38
CA GLY A 150 19.16 8.52 -11.78
C GLY A 150 19.91 7.60 -10.81
N ILE A 151 19.24 7.06 -9.78
CA ILE A 151 19.81 6.14 -8.79
C ILE A 151 19.14 4.77 -8.97
N GLU A 152 19.91 3.69 -8.97
CA GLU A 152 19.35 2.33 -9.08
C GLU A 152 18.42 2.00 -7.90
N ALA A 153 17.31 1.32 -8.18
CA ALA A 153 16.30 0.95 -7.19
C ALA A 153 16.87 0.09 -6.05
N ARG A 154 17.92 -0.69 -6.29
CA ARG A 154 18.64 -1.44 -5.23
C ARG A 154 19.19 -0.54 -4.13
N TYR A 155 19.76 0.61 -4.48
CA TYR A 155 20.34 1.55 -3.52
C TYR A 155 19.25 2.28 -2.74
N TRP A 156 18.13 2.57 -3.41
CA TRP A 156 16.94 3.06 -2.73
C TRP A 156 16.37 2.02 -1.76
N ALA A 157 16.29 0.75 -2.16
CA ALA A 157 15.81 -0.33 -1.31
C ALA A 157 16.68 -0.49 -0.05
N ALA A 158 18.01 -0.49 -0.23
CA ALA A 158 18.97 -0.52 0.88
C ALA A 158 18.79 0.65 1.85
N TYR A 159 18.58 1.88 1.34
CA TYR A 159 18.39 3.06 2.18
C TYR A 159 17.04 3.12 2.90
N VAL A 160 15.94 2.74 2.22
CA VAL A 160 14.58 2.79 2.79
C VAL A 160 14.33 1.64 3.78
N GLY A 161 14.91 0.47 3.50
CA GLY A 161 14.78 -0.75 4.29
C GLY A 161 13.45 -1.47 4.06
N ASN A 162 12.87 -2.02 5.12
CA ASN A 162 11.72 -2.94 5.06
C ASN A 162 10.50 -2.42 4.28
N ASN A 163 10.25 -1.11 4.31
CA ASN A 163 9.11 -0.49 3.62
C ASN A 163 9.42 -0.07 2.18
N ALA A 164 10.60 -0.39 1.65
CA ALA A 164 11.01 -0.03 0.28
C ALA A 164 9.96 -0.31 -0.80
N PRO A 165 9.24 -1.45 -0.84
CA PRO A 165 8.28 -1.74 -1.91
C PRO A 165 7.24 -0.64 -2.12
N ILE A 166 6.64 -0.17 -1.04
CA ILE A 166 5.59 0.86 -1.08
C ILE A 166 6.17 2.21 -1.54
N TYR A 167 7.37 2.56 -1.07
CA TYR A 167 7.99 3.82 -1.42
C TYR A 167 8.47 3.83 -2.88
N LEU A 168 9.10 2.75 -3.35
CA LEU A 168 9.60 2.62 -4.72
C LEU A 168 8.45 2.70 -5.73
N LEU A 169 7.32 2.06 -5.45
CA LEU A 169 6.13 2.18 -6.30
C LEU A 169 5.62 3.63 -6.39
N ASN A 170 5.56 4.33 -5.25
CA ASN A 170 5.17 5.74 -5.21
C ASN A 170 6.19 6.64 -5.94
N PHE A 171 7.48 6.34 -5.83
CA PHE A 171 8.54 7.07 -6.55
C PHE A 171 8.41 6.88 -8.05
N LYS A 172 8.26 5.63 -8.53
CA LYS A 172 8.02 5.34 -9.94
C LYS A 172 6.78 6.06 -10.47
N ARG A 173 5.66 6.02 -9.74
CA ARG A 173 4.44 6.75 -10.11
C ARG A 173 4.68 8.25 -10.23
N MET A 174 5.36 8.86 -9.26
CA MET A 174 5.69 10.29 -9.29
C MET A 174 6.64 10.67 -10.43
N GLU A 175 7.53 9.75 -10.85
CA GLU A 175 8.45 9.96 -11.97
C GLU A 175 7.72 9.92 -13.32
N VAL A 176 6.90 8.88 -13.52
CA VAL A 176 6.13 8.71 -14.76
C VAL A 176 5.06 9.79 -14.93
N SER A 177 4.34 10.14 -13.85
CA SER A 177 3.27 11.15 -13.92
C SER A 177 3.79 12.59 -13.86
N GLY A 178 5.04 12.80 -13.44
CA GLY A 178 5.58 14.14 -13.14
C GLY A 178 4.92 14.84 -11.95
N GLN A 179 3.95 14.20 -11.29
CA GLN A 179 3.24 14.78 -10.16
C GLN A 179 4.06 14.68 -8.88
N LYS A 180 3.97 15.72 -8.04
CA LYS A 180 4.67 15.80 -6.74
C LYS A 180 3.83 15.24 -5.58
N THR A 181 2.72 14.58 -5.89
CA THR A 181 1.76 14.07 -4.90
C THR A 181 1.99 12.58 -4.70
N GLY A 182 2.07 12.18 -3.44
CA GLY A 182 2.20 10.79 -3.05
C GLY A 182 1.62 10.65 -1.66
N MET A 183 0.36 10.23 -1.57
CA MET A 183 -0.39 10.19 -0.33
C MET A 183 0.32 9.31 0.70
N SER A 184 0.70 9.90 1.82
CA SER A 184 1.27 9.23 2.97
C SER A 184 0.34 9.36 4.16
N ILE A 185 -0.32 8.26 4.52
CA ILE A 185 -1.21 8.21 5.69
C ILE A 185 -0.42 8.53 6.97
N SER A 186 0.82 8.04 7.08
CA SER A 186 1.68 8.34 8.22
C SER A 186 1.99 9.84 8.33
N ALA A 187 2.29 10.52 7.22
CA ALA A 187 2.54 11.96 7.24
C ALA A 187 1.26 12.76 7.51
N LEU A 188 0.09 12.27 7.06
CA LEU A 188 -1.20 12.88 7.32
C LEU A 188 -1.58 12.83 8.81
N LEU A 189 -1.34 11.70 9.49
CA LEU A 189 -1.73 11.50 10.89
C LEU A 189 -0.72 12.09 11.88
N PHE A 190 0.57 11.98 11.58
CA PHE A 190 1.64 12.37 12.51
C PHE A 190 2.32 13.70 12.14
N GLY A 191 1.99 14.30 10.99
CA GLY A 191 2.42 15.65 10.61
C GLY A 191 3.93 15.88 10.74
N PRO A 192 4.38 16.89 11.49
CA PRO A 192 5.81 17.18 11.68
C PRO A 192 6.62 15.99 12.25
N LEU A 193 6.02 15.17 13.13
CA LEU A 193 6.71 14.05 13.77
C LEU A 193 7.14 12.98 12.75
N TYR A 194 6.35 12.77 11.70
CA TYR A 194 6.71 11.88 10.60
C TYR A 194 8.02 12.31 9.92
N PHE A 195 8.21 13.61 9.72
CA PHE A 195 9.42 14.13 9.08
C PHE A 195 10.66 13.98 9.98
N PHE A 196 10.52 14.13 11.31
CA PHE A 196 11.58 13.80 12.26
C PHE A 196 11.94 12.31 12.21
N TYR A 197 10.93 11.44 12.23
CA TYR A 197 11.10 10.00 12.11
C TYR A 197 11.84 9.59 10.83
N ARG A 198 11.52 10.22 9.68
CA ARG A 198 12.19 9.98 8.39
C ARG A 198 13.43 10.84 8.14
N ARG A 199 13.90 11.60 9.15
CA ARG A 199 15.08 12.48 9.10
C ARG A 199 15.01 13.57 8.03
N VAL A 200 13.82 14.01 7.62
CA VAL A 200 13.62 15.10 6.66
C VAL A 200 13.65 16.45 7.41
N TRP A 201 14.83 16.83 7.92
CA TRP A 201 15.01 17.93 8.88
C TRP A 201 14.42 19.26 8.42
N GLY A 202 14.59 19.64 7.15
CA GLY A 202 14.07 20.91 6.64
C GLY A 202 12.55 21.01 6.73
N ALA A 203 11.83 19.96 6.32
CA ALA A 203 10.37 19.90 6.45
C ALA A 203 9.95 19.74 7.92
N ALA A 204 10.67 18.93 8.70
CA ALA A 204 10.37 18.70 10.10
C ALA A 204 10.40 20.00 10.93
N VAL A 205 11.44 20.81 10.78
CA VAL A 205 11.57 22.09 11.48
C VAL A 205 10.56 23.11 10.97
N ALA A 206 10.36 23.21 9.66
CA ALA A 206 9.41 24.17 9.08
C ALA A 206 7.96 23.89 9.52
N PHE A 207 7.48 22.65 9.35
CA PHE A 207 6.14 22.26 9.78
C PHE A 207 6.01 22.21 11.31
N GLY A 208 7.08 21.87 12.04
CA GLY A 208 7.10 21.91 13.50
C GLY A 208 6.94 23.33 14.05
N ALA A 209 7.70 24.30 13.51
CA ALA A 209 7.60 25.70 13.89
C ALA A 209 6.23 26.30 13.52
N LEU A 210 5.72 25.98 12.32
CA LEU A 210 4.37 26.39 11.91
C LEU A 210 3.30 25.79 12.83
N SER A 211 3.45 24.53 13.23
CA SER A 211 2.53 23.87 14.18
C SER A 211 2.50 24.59 15.52
N LEU A 212 3.66 25.00 16.04
CA LEU A 212 3.76 25.73 17.31
C LEU A 212 3.16 27.14 17.20
N LEU A 213 3.38 27.82 16.07
CA LEU A 213 2.79 29.14 15.83
C LEU A 213 1.26 29.06 15.75
N LEU A 214 0.73 28.04 15.08
CA LEU A 214 -0.71 27.82 14.96
C LEU A 214 -1.36 27.30 16.25
N SER A 215 -0.60 26.76 17.21
CA SER A 215 -1.15 26.36 18.52
C SER A 215 -1.22 27.52 19.52
N ALA A 216 -0.49 28.62 19.28
CA ALA A 216 -0.45 29.75 20.21
C ALA A 216 -1.84 30.32 20.55
N PRO A 217 -2.74 30.63 19.58
CA PRO A 217 -4.05 31.19 19.91
C PRO A 217 -4.89 30.30 20.83
N SER A 218 -4.84 28.97 20.62
CA SER A 218 -5.58 28.02 21.46
C SER A 218 -5.04 27.97 22.89
N VAL A 219 -3.72 28.06 23.07
CA VAL A 219 -3.10 28.10 24.41
C VAL A 219 -3.49 29.40 25.12
N LEU A 220 -3.45 30.53 24.41
CA LEU A 220 -3.86 31.82 24.95
C LEU A 220 -5.33 31.82 25.38
N LEU A 221 -6.21 31.24 24.56
CA LEU A 221 -7.63 31.09 24.87
C LEU A 221 -7.84 30.25 26.14
N MET A 222 -7.12 29.12 26.24
CA MET A 222 -7.21 28.26 27.41
C MET A 222 -6.76 28.97 28.69
N LEU A 223 -5.67 29.75 28.62
CA LEU A 223 -5.19 30.56 29.74
C LEU A 223 -6.18 31.68 30.12
N GLN A 224 -6.84 32.29 29.14
CA GLN A 224 -7.85 33.33 29.39
C GLN A 224 -9.10 32.77 30.07
N ILE A 225 -9.62 31.63 29.60
CA ILE A 225 -10.76 30.93 30.23
C ILE A 225 -10.39 30.51 31.66
N ALA A 226 -9.14 30.11 31.88
CA ALA A 226 -8.63 29.83 33.21
C ALA A 226 -8.44 31.10 34.06
N GLY A 227 -8.63 32.32 33.58
CA GLY A 227 -8.50 33.54 34.38
C GLY A 227 -7.06 34.00 34.63
N HIS A 228 -6.11 33.57 33.80
CA HIS A 228 -4.71 33.99 33.91
C HIS A 228 -4.54 35.47 33.45
N PRO A 229 -3.78 36.32 34.18
CA PRO A 229 -3.71 37.76 33.92
C PRO A 229 -2.97 38.15 32.62
N LEU A 230 -2.13 37.27 32.07
CA LEU A 230 -1.25 37.57 30.92
C LEU A 230 -1.99 38.05 29.65
N PHE A 231 -3.27 37.68 29.48
CA PHE A 231 -4.03 37.98 28.26
C PHE A 231 -5.48 38.42 28.52
N ALA A 232 -5.78 38.86 29.74
CA ALA A 232 -7.13 39.32 30.13
C ALA A 232 -7.58 40.61 29.42
N TRP A 233 -6.68 41.30 28.70
CA TRP A 233 -6.95 42.52 27.95
C TRP A 233 -7.54 42.29 26.55
N MET A 234 -7.51 41.05 26.03
CA MET A 234 -8.12 40.70 24.74
C MET A 234 -9.55 40.21 24.90
N ASP A 235 -10.41 40.49 23.91
CA ASP A 235 -11.77 39.94 23.87
C ASP A 235 -11.73 38.41 23.64
N PRO A 236 -12.38 37.59 24.49
CA PRO A 236 -12.44 36.14 24.33
C PRO A 236 -12.98 35.69 22.97
N ASN A 237 -13.94 36.42 22.40
CA ASN A 237 -14.56 36.08 21.12
C ASN A 237 -13.56 36.21 19.96
N VAL A 238 -12.71 37.25 20.00
CA VAL A 238 -11.66 37.45 18.99
C VAL A 238 -10.64 36.31 19.06
N LEU A 239 -10.25 35.93 20.27
CA LEU A 239 -9.28 34.86 20.49
C LEU A 239 -9.84 33.48 20.12
N GLN A 240 -11.13 33.25 20.34
CA GLN A 240 -11.84 32.05 19.87
C GLN A 240 -11.89 31.95 18.34
N ILE A 241 -12.23 33.05 17.66
CA ILE A 241 -12.23 33.09 16.19
C ILE A 241 -10.82 32.80 15.66
N LEU A 242 -9.80 33.45 16.22
CA LEU A 242 -8.41 33.23 15.84
C LEU A 242 -7.97 31.79 16.08
N SER A 243 -8.37 31.17 17.19
CA SER A 243 -8.12 29.77 17.50
C SER A 243 -8.76 28.82 16.49
N ASN A 244 -10.00 29.09 16.07
CA ASN A 244 -10.70 28.29 15.08
C ASN A 244 -10.04 28.40 13.70
N VAL A 245 -9.64 29.61 13.29
CA VAL A 245 -8.90 29.83 12.05
C VAL A 245 -7.55 29.11 12.09
N ALA A 246 -6.81 29.24 13.19
CA ALA A 246 -5.53 28.56 13.37
C ALA A 246 -5.66 27.03 13.37
N ALA A 247 -6.73 26.49 13.98
CA ALA A 247 -7.06 25.07 13.92
C ALA A 247 -7.36 24.60 12.49
N GLY A 248 -8.10 25.40 11.70
CA GLY A 248 -8.34 25.13 10.28
C GLY A 248 -7.05 25.13 9.46
N LEU A 249 -6.17 26.12 9.67
CA LEU A 249 -4.85 26.17 9.04
C LEU A 249 -3.97 24.97 9.44
N ARG A 250 -4.03 24.54 10.70
CA ARG A 250 -3.32 23.36 11.20
C ARG A 250 -3.83 22.08 10.53
N ALA A 251 -5.14 21.95 10.31
CA ALA A 251 -5.72 20.84 9.56
C ALA A 251 -5.27 20.86 8.08
N ALA A 252 -5.28 22.03 7.44
CA ALA A 252 -4.76 22.19 6.07
C ALA A 252 -3.27 21.84 5.97
N MET A 253 -2.48 22.23 6.97
CA MET A 253 -1.08 21.85 7.09
C MET A 253 -0.91 20.32 7.16
N MET A 254 -1.70 19.62 7.99
CA MET A 254 -1.67 18.16 8.08
C MET A 254 -2.01 17.49 6.74
N LEU A 255 -3.03 17.99 6.04
CA LEU A 255 -3.38 17.54 4.68
C LEU A 255 -2.20 17.71 3.71
N SER A 256 -1.52 18.86 3.76
CA SER A 256 -0.34 19.11 2.93
C SER A 256 0.82 18.16 3.28
N CYS A 257 1.01 17.84 4.56
CA CYS A 257 2.01 16.85 5.00
C CYS A 257 1.70 15.46 4.44
N GLY A 258 0.42 15.07 4.45
CA GLY A 258 -0.05 13.81 3.86
C GLY A 258 0.17 13.73 2.36
N LEU A 259 -0.19 14.79 1.61
CA LEU A 259 -0.12 14.80 0.14
C LEU A 259 1.31 14.88 -0.39
N PHE A 260 2.17 15.66 0.27
CA PHE A 260 3.53 15.95 -0.20
C PHE A 260 4.61 15.23 0.61
N GLY A 261 4.25 14.50 1.67
CA GLY A 261 5.21 13.86 2.57
C GLY A 261 6.15 12.88 1.87
N THR A 262 5.61 12.08 0.94
CA THR A 262 6.40 11.13 0.14
C THR A 262 7.34 11.86 -0.82
N TYR A 263 6.93 13.00 -1.37
CA TYR A 263 7.75 13.84 -2.24
C TYR A 263 8.90 14.50 -1.48
N PHE A 264 8.62 15.11 -0.32
CA PHE A 264 9.68 15.69 0.53
C PHE A 264 10.71 14.63 0.95
N TYR A 265 10.23 13.44 1.30
CA TYR A 265 11.10 12.31 1.61
C TYR A 265 11.95 11.90 0.40
N ARG A 266 11.35 11.66 -0.78
CA ARG A 266 12.07 11.33 -2.03
C ARG A 266 13.16 12.35 -2.34
N ARG A 267 12.83 13.64 -2.30
CA ARG A 267 13.76 14.73 -2.65
C ARG A 267 14.95 14.81 -1.69
N GLU A 268 14.72 14.61 -0.39
CA GLU A 268 15.77 14.69 0.63
C GLU A 268 16.61 13.39 0.68
N ALA A 269 15.95 12.23 0.66
CA ALA A 269 16.61 10.93 0.63
C ALA A 269 17.49 10.78 -0.62
N GLY A 270 17.00 11.16 -1.80
CA GLY A 270 17.80 11.10 -3.03
C GLY A 270 19.06 11.98 -2.97
N ARG A 271 18.97 13.16 -2.36
CA ARG A 271 20.14 14.03 -2.12
C ARG A 271 21.15 13.38 -1.17
N ARG A 272 20.70 12.68 -0.13
CA ARG A 272 21.59 11.98 0.81
C ARG A 272 22.22 10.74 0.20
N ILE A 273 21.43 9.94 -0.52
CA ILE A 273 21.92 8.73 -1.20
C ILE A 273 23.04 9.11 -2.17
N ARG A 274 22.86 10.14 -3.02
CA ARG A 274 23.93 10.61 -3.92
C ARG A 274 25.19 11.00 -3.18
N ARG A 275 25.08 11.85 -2.14
CA ARG A 275 26.24 12.25 -1.32
C ARG A 275 26.98 11.07 -0.70
N LEU A 276 26.25 10.06 -0.24
CA LEU A 276 26.84 8.85 0.34
C LEU A 276 27.51 7.98 -0.74
N LEU A 277 26.89 7.87 -1.91
CA LEU A 277 27.44 7.13 -3.04
C LEU A 277 28.70 7.80 -3.63
N ASP A 278 28.75 9.13 -3.66
CA ASP A 278 29.90 9.91 -4.13
C ASP A 278 31.14 9.71 -3.24
N GLY A 279 30.92 9.44 -1.94
CA GLY A 279 31.98 9.18 -0.97
C GLY A 279 32.40 7.71 -0.82
N CYS A 280 31.72 6.78 -1.49
CA CYS A 280 31.96 5.34 -1.35
C CYS A 280 32.67 4.72 -2.56
N PRO A 281 33.51 3.69 -2.35
CA PRO A 281 34.04 2.87 -3.43
C PRO A 281 32.92 2.34 -4.35
N PRO A 282 33.21 2.05 -5.63
CA PRO A 282 32.22 1.61 -6.61
C PRO A 282 31.65 0.20 -6.34
N GLN A 283 32.11 -0.48 -5.31
CA GLN A 283 31.68 -1.83 -4.94
C GLN A 283 30.22 -1.81 -4.45
N THR A 284 29.36 -2.57 -5.13
CA THR A 284 27.90 -2.60 -4.88
C THR A 284 27.57 -2.97 -3.43
N GLU A 285 28.23 -3.99 -2.88
CA GLU A 285 27.97 -4.47 -1.52
C GLU A 285 28.33 -3.41 -0.46
N VAL A 286 29.47 -2.74 -0.61
CA VAL A 286 29.89 -1.65 0.30
C VAL A 286 28.92 -0.47 0.24
N ARG A 287 28.44 -0.14 -0.96
CA ARG A 287 27.46 0.93 -1.17
C ARG A 287 26.13 0.59 -0.50
N GLU A 288 25.63 -0.63 -0.69
CA GLU A 288 24.38 -1.08 -0.06
C GLU A 288 24.49 -1.11 1.47
N GLN A 289 25.58 -1.62 2.03
CA GLN A 289 25.82 -1.62 3.48
C GLN A 289 25.89 -0.19 4.04
N THR A 290 26.59 0.72 3.35
CA THR A 290 26.70 2.12 3.77
C THR A 290 25.33 2.82 3.76
N LEU A 291 24.54 2.57 2.72
CA LEU A 291 23.19 3.11 2.60
C LEU A 291 22.22 2.52 3.63
N ALA A 292 22.33 1.22 3.92
CA ALA A 292 21.54 0.56 4.97
C ALA A 292 21.87 1.11 6.36
N ALA A 293 23.15 1.39 6.65
CA ALA A 293 23.58 1.98 7.92
C ALA A 293 23.16 3.45 8.10
N ALA A 294 23.20 4.24 7.02
CA ALA A 294 22.84 5.65 7.05
C ALA A 294 21.32 5.89 6.96
N GLY A 295 20.62 4.95 6.32
CA GLY A 295 19.20 4.98 6.04
C GLY A 295 18.33 4.62 7.23
N GLY A 296 17.09 4.24 6.92
CA GLY A 296 16.10 3.83 7.91
C GLY A 296 15.54 4.96 8.79
N PRO A 297 14.58 4.61 9.65
CA PRO A 297 13.96 5.57 10.54
C PRO A 297 14.88 5.99 11.70
N SER A 298 14.71 7.22 12.18
CA SER A 298 15.33 7.71 13.41
C SER A 298 14.35 7.66 14.57
N LEU A 299 14.41 6.59 15.37
CA LEU A 299 13.64 6.50 16.61
C LEU A 299 14.11 7.56 17.63
N VAL A 300 15.42 7.86 17.69
CA VAL A 300 15.95 8.88 18.60
C VAL A 300 15.34 10.25 18.31
N ALA A 301 15.35 10.70 17.06
CA ALA A 301 14.71 11.97 16.68
C ALA A 301 13.20 11.97 16.95
N LEU A 302 12.52 10.85 16.76
CA LEU A 302 11.09 10.74 17.09
C LEU A 302 10.84 10.88 18.59
N ILE A 303 11.61 10.18 19.43
CA ILE A 303 11.50 10.23 20.89
C ILE A 303 11.82 11.64 21.40
N LEU A 304 12.86 12.29 20.87
CA LEU A 304 13.20 13.66 21.23
C LEU A 304 12.09 14.65 20.83
N ALA A 305 11.56 14.51 19.61
CA ALA A 305 10.45 15.36 19.15
C ALA A 305 9.17 15.13 19.96
N LEU A 306 8.84 13.88 20.27
CA LEU A 306 7.71 13.52 21.12
C LEU A 306 7.91 14.05 22.54
N GLY A 307 9.11 13.89 23.10
CA GLY A 307 9.48 14.44 24.41
C GLY A 307 9.33 15.96 24.45
N ALA A 308 9.71 16.67 23.39
CA ALA A 308 9.49 18.11 23.28
C ALA A 308 7.99 18.47 23.24
N VAL A 309 7.17 17.73 22.49
CA VAL A 309 5.71 17.92 22.46
C VAL A 309 5.09 17.66 23.83
N VAL A 310 5.50 16.58 24.52
CA VAL A 310 5.02 16.26 25.87
C VAL A 310 5.48 17.32 26.86
N ALA A 311 6.72 17.79 26.79
CA ALA A 311 7.22 18.85 27.65
C ALA A 311 6.47 20.17 27.45
N LEU A 312 6.14 20.51 26.19
CA LEU A 312 5.29 21.66 25.88
C LEU A 312 3.88 21.49 26.44
N ALA A 313 3.25 20.32 26.28
CA ALA A 313 1.95 20.04 26.86
C ALA A 313 1.95 20.06 28.40
N MET A 314 3.03 19.56 29.02
CA MET A 314 3.23 19.64 30.47
C MET A 314 3.42 21.09 30.94
N LEU A 315 4.15 21.91 30.18
CA LEU A 315 4.30 23.34 30.45
C LEU A 315 2.94 24.06 30.34
N GLU A 316 2.17 23.79 29.28
CA GLU A 316 0.81 24.34 29.10
C GLU A 316 -0.10 23.95 30.27
N PHE A 317 -0.07 22.67 30.67
CA PHE A 317 -0.82 22.17 31.81
C PHE A 317 -0.37 22.82 33.13
N PHE A 318 0.93 22.96 33.35
CA PHE A 318 1.46 23.63 34.54
C PHE A 318 1.02 25.09 34.61
N MET A 319 1.10 25.83 33.49
CA MET A 319 0.62 27.21 33.39
C MET A 319 -0.88 27.29 33.69
N LEU A 320 -1.67 26.33 33.22
CA LEU A 320 -3.10 26.23 33.55
C LEU A 320 -3.34 26.02 35.05
N MET A 321 -2.60 25.09 35.68
CA MET A 321 -2.73 24.77 37.10
C MET A 321 -2.26 25.90 38.01
N SER A 322 -1.30 26.70 37.56
CA SER A 322 -0.85 27.91 38.28
C SER A 322 -1.87 29.05 38.25
N SER A 323 -2.98 28.90 37.54
CA SER A 323 -4.00 29.94 37.45
C SER A 323 -4.72 30.17 38.80
N PRO A 324 -4.95 31.44 39.21
CA PRO A 324 -5.62 31.77 40.47
C PRO A 324 -7.00 31.13 40.64
N SER A 325 -7.75 30.98 39.53
CA SER A 325 -9.10 30.38 39.55
C SER A 325 -9.08 28.89 39.88
N VAL A 326 -8.06 28.16 39.40
CA VAL A 326 -7.87 26.73 39.70
C VAL A 326 -7.46 26.56 41.16
N GLY A 327 -6.59 27.44 41.67
CA GLY A 327 -6.27 27.50 43.09
C GLY A 327 -7.51 27.71 43.96
N THR A 328 -8.40 28.63 43.57
CA THR A 328 -9.67 28.84 44.30
C THR A 328 -10.61 27.64 44.22
N LEU A 329 -10.71 26.96 43.07
CA LEU A 329 -11.53 25.75 42.92
C LEU A 329 -10.99 24.57 43.73
N LEU A 330 -9.67 24.34 43.74
CA LEU A 330 -9.03 23.32 44.56
C LEU A 330 -9.23 23.59 46.05
N SER A 331 -9.14 24.86 46.47
CA SER A 331 -9.44 25.26 47.85
C SER A 331 -10.91 25.02 48.23
N TRP A 332 -11.84 25.26 47.32
CA TRP A 332 -13.28 25.01 47.52
C TRP A 332 -13.59 23.51 47.60
N LEU A 333 -12.86 22.69 46.86
CA LEU A 333 -12.93 21.22 46.91
C LEU A 333 -12.18 20.61 48.11
N GLY A 334 -11.61 21.44 49.00
CA GLY A 334 -10.90 20.98 50.20
C GLY A 334 -9.54 20.35 49.92
N ILE A 335 -9.01 20.45 48.70
CA ILE A 335 -7.70 19.93 48.31
C ILE A 335 -6.67 21.01 48.66
N SER A 336 -6.35 21.12 49.95
CA SER A 336 -5.34 22.06 50.44
C SER A 336 -3.95 21.48 50.19
N GLY A 337 -3.13 22.23 49.45
CA GLY A 337 -1.83 21.80 48.93
C GLY A 337 -0.84 21.33 49.99
N THR A 338 -0.55 20.03 49.95
CA THR A 338 0.78 19.48 50.27
C THR A 338 1.04 18.43 49.20
N MET A 339 1.67 18.81 48.09
CA MET A 339 2.42 18.01 47.11
C MET A 339 2.54 18.86 45.84
N LEU A 340 3.30 19.96 45.96
CA LEU A 340 4.04 20.55 44.85
C LEU A 340 5.50 20.25 45.07
#